data_AF-A0AAD5LM92-F1
#
_entry.id   AF-A0AAD5LM92-F1
#
_cell.length_a   1.000
_cell.length_b   1.000
_cell.length_c   1.000
_cell.angle_alpha   90.00
_cell.angle_beta   90.00
_cell.angle_gamma   90.00
#
_symmetry.space_group_name_H-M   'P 1'
#
loop_
_entity.id
_entity.type
_entity.pdbx_description
1 polymer ?
#
loop_
_entity_poly.entity_id
_entity_poly.type
_entity_poly.pdbx_seq_one_letter_code
_entity_poly.pdbx_strand_id
1 'polypeptide(L)'
;MRSDSLSAPRFISAERSYVMPLVGIDPSLTIARRTSPPPIRPISSMQFIALYGTGVWSFVALCFASFASQLRASGWAVRADEAGSPYVALIGTTFFVVATARYFQREILIALTRSFDFWFLSLQSITAALLLGDLYRWDERWINVVSWTVWFHWVLLFDALTPWVRQYLYLKKVSVAPVLLFALYSFTGAGLVLYGVENNVMHERVIWGHARVRTDTFFLGRVLTLWLWSLRLFGAIGVGDEEELVLVRDLLELAVDMSRSSEHAVVPMSLES
;
A
#
# COMPACT_ATOMS: atom_id res chain seq x y z
N MET A 1 57.73 17.03 -19.08
CA MET A 1 56.41 17.14 -18.41
C MET A 1 55.56 15.98 -18.91
N ARG A 2 55.37 14.97 -18.05
CA ARG A 2 54.68 13.71 -18.35
C ARG A 2 53.28 13.87 -17.76
N SER A 3 52.25 13.94 -18.60
CA SER A 3 50.86 14.01 -18.16
C SER A 3 50.38 12.60 -17.88
N ASP A 4 50.38 12.21 -16.62
CA ASP A 4 49.79 10.96 -16.16
C ASP A 4 48.27 11.06 -16.32
N SER A 5 47.75 10.35 -17.32
CA SER A 5 46.34 10.15 -17.56
C SER A 5 45.76 9.29 -16.45
N LEU A 6 45.16 9.95 -15.45
CA LEU A 6 44.29 9.34 -14.46
C LEU A 6 43.13 8.64 -15.18
N SER A 7 43.31 7.34 -15.44
CA SER A 7 42.24 6.44 -15.87
C SER A 7 41.17 6.45 -14.78
N ALA A 8 40.02 7.06 -15.10
CA ALA A 8 38.85 6.98 -14.25
C ALA A 8 38.58 5.50 -13.91
N PRO A 9 38.27 5.18 -12.64
CA PRO A 9 37.92 3.83 -12.26
C PRO A 9 36.72 3.40 -13.09
N ARG A 10 36.94 2.42 -13.99
CA ARG A 10 35.84 1.66 -14.58
C ARG A 10 35.16 0.96 -13.40
N PHE A 11 34.10 1.58 -12.89
CA PHE A 11 33.05 0.84 -12.22
C PHE A 11 32.56 -0.16 -13.25
N ILE A 12 33.11 -1.37 -13.18
CA ILE A 12 32.52 -2.54 -13.79
C ILE A 12 31.19 -2.66 -13.07
N SER A 13 30.14 -2.08 -13.68
CA SER A 13 28.77 -2.45 -13.42
C SER A 13 28.69 -3.93 -13.69
N ALA A 14 29.01 -4.73 -12.68
CA ALA A 14 28.52 -6.08 -12.57
C ALA A 14 27.03 -5.99 -12.23
N GLU A 15 26.25 -5.33 -13.09
CA GLU A 15 24.91 -5.75 -13.45
C GLU A 15 25.04 -7.16 -14.04
N ARG A 16 25.39 -8.13 -13.19
CA ARG A 16 24.66 -9.38 -13.27
C ARG A 16 23.24 -8.94 -13.01
N SER A 17 22.49 -8.81 -14.10
CA SER A 17 21.07 -9.10 -14.10
C SER A 17 20.93 -10.46 -13.42
N TYR A 18 20.89 -10.47 -12.09
CA TYR A 18 20.24 -11.50 -11.34
C TYR A 18 18.76 -11.28 -11.63
N VAL A 19 18.38 -11.55 -12.89
CA VAL A 19 17.15 -12.24 -13.18
C VAL A 19 17.28 -13.45 -12.28
N MET A 20 16.73 -13.38 -11.07
CA MET A 20 16.36 -14.59 -10.36
C MET A 20 15.73 -15.43 -11.47
N PRO A 21 16.32 -16.57 -11.86
CA PRO A 21 15.73 -17.39 -12.90
C PRO A 21 14.31 -17.56 -12.43
N LEU A 22 13.36 -16.92 -13.14
CA LEU A 22 11.96 -16.78 -12.73
C LEU A 22 11.63 -18.12 -12.10
N VAL A 23 11.61 -18.18 -10.77
CA VAL A 23 11.46 -19.46 -10.08
C VAL A 23 10.11 -19.88 -10.56
N GLY A 24 10.11 -20.88 -11.46
CA GLY A 24 9.01 -21.07 -12.40
C GLY A 24 7.75 -21.09 -11.57
N ILE A 25 6.87 -20.11 -11.81
CA ILE A 25 5.71 -19.87 -10.95
C ILE A 25 5.01 -21.20 -10.80
N ASP A 26 5.14 -21.82 -9.63
CA ASP A 26 4.47 -23.08 -9.37
C ASP A 26 3.00 -22.71 -9.16
N PRO A 27 2.10 -23.01 -10.12
CA PRO A 27 0.71 -22.61 -10.00
C PRO A 27 0.04 -23.30 -8.81
N SER A 28 0.65 -24.37 -8.27
CA SER A 28 0.19 -25.05 -7.05
C SER A 28 0.31 -24.19 -5.79
N LEU A 29 1.11 -23.10 -5.82
CA LEU A 29 1.33 -22.16 -4.70
C LEU A 29 0.41 -20.93 -4.75
N THR A 30 -0.53 -20.85 -5.70
CA THR A 30 -1.56 -19.80 -5.68
C THR A 30 -2.61 -20.13 -4.62
N ILE A 31 -3.20 -19.13 -3.94
CA ILE A 31 -4.17 -19.33 -2.85
C ILE A 31 -5.32 -20.26 -3.27
N ALA A 32 -5.75 -20.16 -4.53
CA ALA A 32 -6.60 -21.17 -5.15
C ALA A 32 -5.75 -22.38 -5.56
N ARG A 33 -5.54 -23.32 -4.63
CA ARG A 33 -4.83 -24.59 -4.87
C ARG A 33 -5.49 -25.33 -6.04
N ARG A 34 -4.95 -25.18 -7.25
CA ARG A 34 -5.44 -25.84 -8.46
C ARG A 34 -4.48 -26.97 -8.82
N THR A 35 -5.02 -28.16 -9.00
CA THR A 35 -4.29 -29.41 -9.29
C THR A 35 -3.71 -29.48 -10.71
N SER A 36 -3.95 -28.47 -11.54
CA SER A 36 -3.39 -28.34 -12.89
C SER A 36 -3.19 -26.86 -13.22
N PRO A 37 -2.05 -26.47 -13.85
CA PRO A 37 -1.88 -25.13 -14.40
C PRO A 37 -3.05 -24.87 -15.35
N PRO A 38 -3.94 -23.89 -15.07
CA PRO A 38 -4.99 -23.59 -16.01
C PRO A 38 -4.36 -23.14 -17.33
N PRO A 39 -4.93 -23.53 -18.49
CA PRO A 39 -4.56 -22.86 -19.73
C PRO A 39 -4.74 -21.37 -19.50
N ILE A 40 -3.71 -20.58 -19.81
CA ILE A 40 -3.71 -19.12 -19.67
C ILE A 40 -4.76 -18.59 -20.65
N ARG A 41 -6.03 -18.61 -20.25
CA ARG A 41 -7.09 -17.96 -21.00
C ARG A 41 -7.07 -16.50 -20.57
N PRO A 42 -6.86 -15.56 -21.49
CA PRO A 42 -6.98 -14.15 -21.16
C PRO A 42 -8.35 -13.90 -20.54
N ILE A 43 -8.40 -13.04 -19.53
CA ILE A 43 -9.66 -12.62 -18.92
C ILE A 43 -10.58 -12.11 -20.03
N SER A 44 -11.86 -12.50 -20.01
CA SER A 44 -12.80 -11.98 -21.00
C SER A 44 -12.84 -10.46 -20.89
N SER A 45 -12.86 -9.75 -22.03
CA SER A 45 -12.95 -8.29 -22.05
C SER A 45 -14.13 -7.77 -21.21
N MET A 46 -15.23 -8.53 -21.11
CA MET A 46 -16.37 -8.18 -20.27
C MET A 46 -16.08 -8.29 -18.77
N GLN A 47 -15.36 -9.32 -18.34
CA GLN A 47 -14.93 -9.49 -16.95
C GLN A 47 -13.93 -8.41 -16.55
N PHE A 48 -13.03 -8.07 -17.48
CA PHE A 48 -12.11 -6.95 -17.33
C PHE A 48 -12.88 -5.63 -17.14
N ILE A 49 -13.75 -5.27 -18.07
CA ILE A 49 -14.56 -4.03 -18.00
C ILE A 49 -15.39 -4.00 -16.72
N ALA A 50 -16.01 -5.12 -16.32
CA ALA A 50 -16.79 -5.17 -15.09
C ALA A 50 -15.93 -4.95 -13.84
N LEU A 51 -14.76 -5.60 -13.75
CA LEU A 51 -13.87 -5.46 -12.61
C LEU A 51 -13.31 -4.04 -12.50
N TYR A 52 -12.75 -3.52 -13.59
CA TYR A 52 -12.16 -2.18 -13.63
C TYR A 52 -13.20 -1.08 -13.53
N GLY A 53 -14.33 -1.23 -14.21
CA GLY A 53 -15.45 -0.31 -14.10
C GLY A 53 -15.94 -0.20 -12.66
N THR A 54 -16.07 -1.34 -11.95
CA THR A 54 -16.46 -1.35 -10.54
C THR A 54 -15.39 -0.69 -9.64
N GLY A 55 -14.10 -1.00 -9.87
CA GLY A 55 -13.00 -0.40 -9.12
C GLY A 55 -12.91 1.12 -9.31
N VAL A 56 -12.93 1.59 -10.55
CA VAL A 56 -12.89 3.03 -10.88
C VAL A 56 -14.12 3.74 -10.35
N TRP A 57 -15.32 3.20 -10.57
CA TRP A 57 -16.57 3.80 -10.09
C TRP A 57 -16.59 3.91 -8.56
N SER A 58 -16.23 2.84 -7.85
CA SER A 58 -16.19 2.85 -6.39
C SER A 58 -15.14 3.78 -5.81
N PHE A 59 -13.97 3.88 -6.45
CA PHE A 59 -12.94 4.85 -6.07
C PHE A 59 -13.40 6.29 -6.30
N VAL A 60 -14.01 6.59 -7.45
CA VAL A 60 -14.57 7.93 -7.74
C VAL A 60 -15.68 8.29 -6.75
N ALA A 61 -16.58 7.35 -6.46
CA ALA A 61 -17.63 7.54 -5.46
C ALA A 61 -17.04 7.82 -4.06
N LEU A 62 -15.97 7.12 -3.68
CA LEU A 62 -15.24 7.38 -2.43
C LEU A 62 -14.62 8.77 -2.39
N CYS A 63 -13.94 9.19 -3.47
CA CYS A 63 -13.35 10.51 -3.60
C CYS A 63 -14.42 11.60 -3.45
N PHE A 64 -15.54 11.44 -4.14
CA PHE A 64 -16.66 12.39 -4.10
C PHE A 64 -17.29 12.47 -2.70
N ALA A 65 -17.59 11.33 -2.07
CA ALA A 65 -18.15 11.28 -0.73
C ALA A 65 -17.21 11.90 0.32
N SER A 66 -15.90 11.67 0.18
CA SER A 66 -14.89 12.25 1.06
C SER A 66 -14.76 13.76 0.86
N PHE A 67 -14.74 14.23 -0.38
CA PHE A 67 -14.73 15.66 -0.71
C PHE A 67 -15.98 16.37 -0.19
N ALA A 68 -17.17 15.81 -0.41
CA ALA A 68 -18.43 16.33 0.11
C ALA A 68 -18.42 16.41 1.64
N SER A 69 -17.84 15.42 2.32
CA SER A 69 -17.70 15.43 3.78
C SER A 69 -16.78 16.55 4.29
N GLN A 70 -15.70 16.85 3.56
CA GLN A 70 -14.78 17.94 3.88
C GLN A 70 -15.44 19.31 3.65
N LEU A 71 -16.17 19.49 2.54
CA LEU A 71 -16.94 20.71 2.29
C LEU A 71 -18.01 20.95 3.35
N ARG A 72 -18.71 19.91 3.78
CA ARG A 72 -19.68 20.02 4.89
C ARG A 72 -18.99 20.42 6.19
N ALA A 73 -17.80 19.88 6.46
CA ALA A 73 -17.01 20.23 7.64
C ALA A 73 -16.53 21.69 7.61
N SER A 74 -16.27 22.26 6.43
CA SER A 74 -15.89 23.68 6.27
C SER A 74 -17.08 24.65 6.24
N GLY A 75 -18.30 24.18 6.54
CA GLY A 75 -19.50 25.01 6.64
C GLY A 75 -20.22 25.28 5.32
N TRP A 76 -19.79 24.65 4.22
CA TRP A 76 -20.50 24.76 2.94
C TRP A 76 -21.77 23.91 2.97
N ALA A 77 -22.87 24.49 2.49
CA ALA A 77 -24.17 23.83 2.43
C ALA A 77 -24.20 22.77 1.31
N VAL A 78 -23.62 21.60 1.58
CA VAL A 78 -23.69 20.44 0.67
C VAL A 78 -24.88 19.57 1.07
N ARG A 79 -25.84 19.50 0.16
CA ARG A 79 -27.05 18.67 0.23
C ARG A 79 -26.69 17.20 0.46
N ALA A 80 -27.34 16.56 1.43
CA ALA A 80 -27.02 15.18 1.83
C ALA A 80 -27.38 14.15 0.75
N ASP A 81 -28.41 14.44 -0.03
CA ASP A 81 -28.87 13.71 -1.20
C ASP A 81 -27.83 13.68 -2.33
N GLU A 82 -26.97 14.69 -2.42
CA GLU A 82 -25.96 14.78 -3.48
C GLU A 82 -24.69 13.98 -3.17
N ALA A 83 -24.39 13.69 -1.91
CA ALA A 83 -23.09 13.17 -1.46
C ALA A 83 -22.77 11.73 -1.92
N GLY A 84 -23.71 11.03 -2.56
CA GLY A 84 -23.58 9.62 -2.91
C GLY A 84 -23.60 8.71 -1.67
N SER A 85 -24.16 7.51 -1.80
CA SER A 85 -24.22 6.58 -0.67
C SER A 85 -22.82 6.00 -0.38
N PRO A 86 -22.22 6.23 0.82
CA PRO A 86 -20.89 5.72 1.15
C PRO A 86 -20.84 4.18 1.14
N TYR A 87 -21.99 3.52 1.34
CA TYR A 87 -22.14 2.08 1.24
C TYR A 87 -21.87 1.55 -0.18
N VAL A 88 -22.25 2.29 -1.23
CA VAL A 88 -21.99 1.90 -2.62
C VAL A 88 -20.49 1.90 -2.88
N ALA A 89 -19.78 2.92 -2.39
CA ALA A 89 -18.32 3.00 -2.49
C ALA A 89 -17.66 1.82 -1.76
N LEU A 90 -18.10 1.51 -0.53
CA LEU A 90 -17.55 0.39 0.26
C LEU A 90 -17.80 -0.97 -0.40
N ILE A 91 -19.01 -1.24 -0.87
CA ILE A 91 -19.37 -2.52 -1.52
C ILE A 91 -18.56 -2.71 -2.81
N GLY A 92 -18.51 -1.68 -3.66
CA GLY A 92 -17.75 -1.75 -4.91
C GLY A 92 -16.25 -1.90 -4.66
N THR A 93 -15.70 -1.19 -3.67
CA THR A 93 -14.29 -1.32 -3.26
C THR A 93 -14.00 -2.73 -2.77
N THR A 94 -14.84 -3.26 -1.88
CA THR A 94 -14.68 -4.62 -1.34
C THR A 94 -14.75 -5.66 -2.45
N PHE A 95 -15.71 -5.53 -3.38
CA PHE A 95 -15.82 -6.42 -4.53
C PHE A 95 -14.56 -6.39 -5.40
N PHE A 96 -14.05 -5.20 -5.72
CA PHE A 96 -12.81 -5.03 -6.49
C PHE A 96 -11.60 -5.64 -5.78
N VAL A 97 -11.42 -5.35 -4.49
CA VAL A 97 -10.28 -5.86 -3.71
C VAL A 97 -10.36 -7.38 -3.54
N VAL A 98 -11.53 -7.95 -3.24
CA VAL A 98 -11.69 -9.42 -3.14
C VAL A 98 -11.45 -10.10 -4.49
N ALA A 99 -11.92 -9.50 -5.58
CA ALA A 99 -11.71 -10.04 -6.92
C ALA A 99 -10.22 -10.00 -7.33
N THR A 100 -9.50 -8.93 -7.01
CA THR A 100 -8.06 -8.82 -7.27
C THR A 100 -7.22 -9.70 -6.33
N ALA A 101 -7.63 -9.88 -5.08
CA ALA A 101 -6.95 -10.73 -4.09
C ALA A 101 -6.85 -12.20 -4.51
N ARG A 102 -7.77 -12.69 -5.35
CA ARG A 102 -7.71 -14.04 -5.92
C ARG A 102 -6.46 -14.30 -6.76
N TYR A 103 -5.83 -13.23 -7.25
CA TYR A 103 -4.63 -13.31 -8.07
C TYR A 103 -3.33 -13.11 -7.27
N PHE A 104 -3.41 -12.92 -5.95
CA PHE A 104 -2.23 -12.80 -5.10
C PHE A 104 -1.52 -14.15 -4.97
N GLN A 105 -0.20 -14.13 -5.06
CA GLN A 105 0.60 -15.32 -4.83
C GLN A 105 0.79 -15.54 -3.34
N ARG A 106 0.54 -16.77 -2.87
CA ARG A 106 0.58 -17.08 -1.44
C ARG A 106 1.96 -16.87 -0.84
N GLU A 107 3.01 -17.25 -1.56
CA GLU A 107 4.39 -17.11 -1.07
C GLU A 107 4.80 -15.65 -0.92
N ILE A 108 4.47 -14.80 -1.90
CA ILE A 108 4.74 -13.34 -1.81
C ILE A 108 3.88 -12.72 -0.72
N LEU A 109 2.62 -13.14 -0.58
CA LEU A 109 1.76 -12.67 0.50
C LEU A 109 2.29 -13.07 1.88
N ILE A 110 2.82 -14.29 2.05
CA ILE A 110 3.46 -14.73 3.28
C ILE A 110 4.73 -13.91 3.56
N ALA A 111 5.56 -13.66 2.54
CA ALA A 111 6.76 -12.83 2.69
C ALA A 111 6.39 -11.40 3.09
N LEU A 112 5.39 -10.81 2.42
CA LEU A 112 4.90 -9.46 2.71
C LEU A 112 4.29 -9.38 4.11
N THR A 113 3.48 -10.35 4.52
CA THR A 113 2.90 -10.43 5.87
C THR A 113 3.92 -10.83 6.95
N ARG A 114 5.16 -11.17 6.57
CA ARG A 114 6.29 -11.29 7.51
C ARG A 114 7.13 -10.01 7.57
N SER A 115 6.91 -9.06 6.66
CA SER A 115 7.59 -7.77 6.68
C SER A 115 7.11 -6.91 7.85
N PHE A 116 8.08 -6.34 8.58
CA PHE A 116 7.80 -5.35 9.61
C PHE A 116 7.06 -4.14 9.04
N ASP A 117 7.46 -3.66 7.86
CA ASP A 117 6.89 -2.46 7.24
C ASP A 117 5.41 -2.65 6.90
N PHE A 118 5.03 -3.84 6.43
CA PHE A 118 3.64 -4.17 6.16
C PHE A 118 2.78 -4.08 7.42
N TRP A 119 3.20 -4.72 8.52
CA TRP A 119 2.48 -4.68 9.79
C TRP A 119 2.47 -3.29 10.40
N PHE A 120 3.61 -2.60 10.37
CA PHE A 120 3.72 -1.24 10.85
C PHE A 120 2.72 -0.35 10.12
N LEU A 121 2.71 -0.33 8.80
CA LEU A 121 1.78 0.49 8.01
C LEU A 121 0.32 0.09 8.19
N SER A 122 0.03 -1.21 8.24
CA SER A 122 -1.33 -1.72 8.45
C SER A 122 -1.86 -1.30 9.83
N LEU A 123 -1.06 -1.45 10.89
CA LEU A 123 -1.44 -1.05 12.24
C LEU A 123 -1.60 0.47 12.37
N GLN A 124 -0.73 1.25 11.74
CA GLN A 124 -0.84 2.72 11.71
C GLN A 124 -2.13 3.15 11.01
N SER A 125 -2.44 2.53 9.87
CA SER A 125 -3.66 2.78 9.09
C SER A 125 -4.93 2.40 9.86
N ILE A 126 -4.97 1.21 10.45
CA ILE A 126 -6.12 0.75 11.26
C ILE A 126 -6.30 1.64 12.50
N THR A 127 -5.21 2.00 13.19
CA THR A 127 -5.28 2.89 14.35
C THR A 127 -5.79 4.27 13.97
N ALA A 128 -5.27 4.86 12.88
CA ALA A 128 -5.75 6.14 12.36
C ALA A 128 -7.23 6.07 11.96
N ALA A 129 -7.65 4.96 11.34
CA ALA A 129 -9.06 4.73 11.04
C ALA A 129 -9.88 4.74 12.33
N LEU A 130 -9.59 3.89 13.31
CA LEU A 130 -10.36 3.81 14.56
C LEU A 130 -10.47 5.17 15.28
N LEU A 131 -9.41 5.97 15.26
CA LEU A 131 -9.41 7.33 15.82
C LEU A 131 -10.30 8.29 15.01
N LEU A 132 -10.31 8.20 13.68
CA LEU A 132 -11.27 8.94 12.84
C LEU A 132 -12.71 8.47 13.08
N GLY A 133 -12.94 7.17 13.27
CA GLY A 133 -14.24 6.62 13.63
C GLY A 133 -14.74 7.20 14.95
N ASP A 134 -13.89 7.25 15.96
CA ASP A 134 -14.20 7.88 17.24
C ASP A 134 -14.48 9.39 17.09
N LEU A 135 -13.67 10.12 16.32
CA LEU A 135 -13.86 11.54 16.02
C LEU A 135 -15.19 11.81 15.30
N TYR A 136 -15.55 10.96 14.35
CA TYR A 136 -16.81 11.01 13.63
C TYR A 136 -17.98 10.42 14.43
N ARG A 137 -17.75 10.00 15.68
CA ARG A 137 -18.75 9.34 16.54
C ARG A 137 -19.43 8.16 15.85
N TRP A 138 -18.69 7.46 14.99
CA TRP A 138 -19.16 6.33 14.20
C TRP A 138 -20.37 6.65 13.31
N ASP A 139 -20.47 7.90 12.83
CA ASP A 139 -21.48 8.31 11.85
C ASP A 139 -21.23 7.69 10.45
N GLU A 140 -22.04 8.02 9.46
CA GLU A 140 -21.88 7.47 8.10
C GLU A 140 -20.52 7.81 7.44
N ARG A 141 -19.81 8.85 7.90
CA ARG A 141 -18.48 9.21 7.38
C ARG A 141 -17.44 8.16 7.72
N TRP A 142 -17.64 7.40 8.81
CA TRP A 142 -16.81 6.25 9.15
C TRP A 142 -16.77 5.21 8.02
N ILE A 143 -17.86 5.05 7.27
CA ILE A 143 -17.91 4.12 6.13
C ILE A 143 -16.91 4.52 5.03
N ASN A 144 -16.72 5.83 4.80
CA ASN A 144 -15.69 6.32 3.89
C ASN A 144 -14.28 6.01 4.40
N VAL A 145 -14.06 6.15 5.71
CA VAL A 145 -12.78 5.80 6.35
C VAL A 145 -12.47 4.32 6.15
N VAL A 146 -13.45 3.43 6.36
CA VAL A 146 -13.28 1.98 6.12
C VAL A 146 -12.97 1.70 4.66
N SER A 147 -13.71 2.30 3.73
CA SER A 147 -13.48 2.13 2.29
C SER A 147 -12.07 2.60 1.89
N TRP A 148 -11.64 3.74 2.42
CA TRP A 148 -10.27 4.24 2.25
C TRP A 148 -9.24 3.27 2.83
N THR A 149 -9.46 2.72 4.03
CA THR A 149 -8.55 1.76 4.66
C THR A 149 -8.41 0.50 3.80
N VAL A 150 -9.49 0.04 3.17
CA VAL A 150 -9.46 -1.11 2.25
C VAL A 150 -8.62 -0.80 1.00
N TRP A 151 -8.80 0.37 0.39
CA TRP A 151 -7.95 0.81 -0.73
C TRP A 151 -6.48 0.92 -0.33
N PHE A 152 -6.19 1.47 0.85
CA PHE A 152 -4.82 1.58 1.35
C PHE A 152 -4.17 0.20 1.54
N HIS A 153 -4.88 -0.76 2.12
CA HIS A 153 -4.37 -2.14 2.23
C HIS A 153 -4.22 -2.81 0.85
N TRP A 154 -5.11 -2.52 -0.10
CA TRP A 154 -4.93 -2.99 -1.48
C TRP A 154 -3.63 -2.44 -2.09
N VAL A 155 -3.28 -1.18 -1.83
CA VAL A 155 -1.99 -0.61 -2.24
C VAL A 155 -0.82 -1.34 -1.59
N LEU A 156 -0.88 -1.61 -0.29
CA LEU A 156 0.17 -2.38 0.40
C LEU A 156 0.32 -3.79 -0.16
N LEU A 157 -0.81 -4.42 -0.53
CA LEU A 157 -0.87 -5.75 -1.12
C LEU A 157 -0.59 -5.75 -2.62
N PHE A 158 -0.47 -4.58 -3.26
CA PHE A 158 -0.24 -4.49 -4.70
C PHE A 158 1.10 -5.11 -5.10
N ASP A 159 2.11 -5.02 -4.24
CA ASP A 159 3.40 -5.69 -4.44
C ASP A 159 3.30 -7.23 -4.34
N ALA A 160 2.19 -7.78 -3.82
CA ALA A 160 1.94 -9.22 -3.87
C ALA A 160 1.47 -9.71 -5.25
N LEU A 161 1.14 -8.81 -6.18
CA LEU A 161 0.93 -9.18 -7.58
C LEU A 161 2.28 -9.26 -8.29
N THR A 162 2.61 -10.45 -8.80
CA THR A 162 3.79 -10.60 -9.65
C THR A 162 3.71 -9.74 -10.90
N PRO A 163 4.86 -9.32 -11.48
CA PRO A 163 4.90 -8.61 -12.75
C PRO A 163 4.05 -9.30 -13.84
N TRP A 164 4.10 -10.63 -13.88
CA TRP A 164 3.31 -11.42 -14.83
C TRP A 164 1.79 -11.32 -14.59
N VAL A 165 1.33 -11.43 -13.33
CA VAL A 165 -0.08 -11.25 -12.99
C VAL A 165 -0.54 -9.82 -13.27
N ARG A 166 0.33 -8.83 -13.00
CA ARG A 166 0.06 -7.42 -13.33
C ARG A 166 -0.11 -7.22 -14.83
N GLN A 167 0.77 -7.79 -15.66
CA GLN A 167 0.64 -7.78 -17.12
C GLN A 167 -0.65 -8.48 -17.58
N TYR A 168 -0.99 -9.64 -16.99
CA TYR A 168 -2.23 -10.37 -17.29
C TYR A 168 -3.48 -9.56 -16.95
N LEU A 169 -3.45 -8.82 -15.85
CA LEU A 169 -4.54 -7.93 -15.44
C LEU A 169 -4.46 -6.56 -16.12
N TYR A 170 -3.44 -6.26 -16.92
CA TYR A 170 -3.15 -4.91 -17.42
C TYR A 170 -3.03 -3.84 -16.30
N LEU A 171 -2.61 -4.24 -15.10
CA LEU A 171 -2.28 -3.33 -14.00
C LEU A 171 -0.85 -2.83 -14.18
N LYS A 172 -0.68 -1.51 -14.18
CA LYS A 172 0.65 -0.89 -14.13
C LYS A 172 0.94 -0.43 -12.72
N LYS A 173 2.22 -0.26 -12.37
CA LYS A 173 2.61 0.33 -11.08
C LYS A 173 2.00 1.72 -10.89
N VAL A 174 1.89 2.49 -11.97
CA VAL A 174 1.23 3.80 -12.01
C VAL A 174 -0.25 3.75 -11.61
N SER A 175 -0.94 2.60 -11.73
CA SER A 175 -2.35 2.46 -11.31
C SER A 175 -2.55 2.65 -9.81
N VAL A 176 -1.50 2.54 -9.00
CA VAL A 176 -1.51 2.80 -7.56
C VAL A 176 -1.44 4.31 -7.23
N ALA A 177 -0.87 5.11 -8.14
CA ALA A 177 -0.62 6.53 -7.91
C ALA A 177 -1.87 7.35 -7.54
N PRO A 178 -3.05 7.18 -8.20
CA PRO A 178 -4.27 7.91 -7.82
C PRO A 178 -4.71 7.62 -6.38
N VAL A 179 -4.57 6.37 -5.93
CA VAL A 179 -4.93 5.96 -4.56
C VAL A 179 -4.01 6.61 -3.53
N LEU A 180 -2.70 6.67 -3.82
CA LEU A 180 -1.72 7.35 -2.97
C LEU A 180 -1.92 8.88 -2.92
N LEU A 181 -2.19 9.51 -4.07
CA LEU A 181 -2.51 10.94 -4.11
C LEU A 181 -3.77 11.25 -3.30
N PHE A 182 -4.80 10.41 -3.41
CA PHE A 182 -6.00 10.55 -2.61
C PHE A 182 -5.75 10.30 -1.12
N ALA A 183 -4.85 9.38 -0.76
CA ALA A 183 -4.41 9.20 0.62
C ALA A 183 -3.72 10.46 1.17
N LEU A 184 -2.78 11.03 0.43
CA LEU A 184 -2.10 12.30 0.80
C LEU A 184 -3.11 13.43 0.98
N TYR A 185 -4.08 13.55 0.07
CA TYR A 185 -5.18 14.52 0.18
C TYR A 185 -6.00 14.28 1.46
N SER A 186 -6.40 13.04 1.71
CA SER A 186 -7.24 12.67 2.86
C SER A 186 -6.53 12.91 4.19
N PHE A 187 -5.24 12.57 4.30
CA PHE A 187 -4.42 12.83 5.48
C PHE A 187 -4.24 14.33 5.74
N THR A 188 -4.00 15.11 4.67
CA THR A 188 -3.91 16.56 4.78
C THR A 188 -5.24 17.16 5.26
N GLY A 189 -6.36 16.72 4.68
CA GLY A 189 -7.70 17.12 5.10
C GLY A 189 -7.99 16.75 6.57
N ALA A 190 -7.63 15.54 7.00
CA ALA A 190 -7.78 15.12 8.39
C ALA A 190 -6.95 15.98 9.35
N GLY A 191 -5.70 16.30 9.00
CA GLY A 191 -4.85 17.20 9.77
C GLY A 191 -5.42 18.62 9.87
N LEU A 192 -5.94 19.15 8.76
CA LEU A 192 -6.58 20.48 8.72
C LEU A 192 -7.87 20.52 9.55
N VAL A 193 -8.70 19.48 9.48
CA VAL A 193 -9.92 19.40 10.31
C VAL A 193 -9.54 19.40 11.80
N LEU A 194 -8.49 18.69 12.20
CA LEU A 194 -8.04 18.74 13.59
C LEU A 194 -7.51 20.11 14.01
N TYR A 195 -6.81 20.81 13.12
CA TYR A 195 -6.28 22.14 13.42
C TYR A 195 -7.38 23.22 13.43
N GLY A 196 -8.36 23.10 12.53
CA GLY A 196 -9.43 24.08 12.31
C GLY A 196 -10.65 23.91 13.22
N VAL A 197 -10.81 22.75 13.87
CA VAL A 197 -11.81 22.59 14.94
C VAL A 197 -11.29 23.34 16.17
N GLU A 198 -11.51 24.66 16.17
CA GLU A 198 -11.06 25.65 17.16
C GLU A 198 -11.67 25.46 18.57
N ASN A 199 -12.32 24.33 18.85
CA ASN A 199 -13.08 24.12 20.07
C ASN A 199 -12.92 22.69 20.61
N ASN A 200 -12.07 22.52 21.63
CA ASN A 200 -12.21 21.75 22.89
C ASN A 200 -12.85 20.33 22.92
N VAL A 201 -13.24 19.73 21.81
CA VAL A 201 -14.08 18.51 21.79
C VAL A 201 -13.24 17.24 21.66
N MET A 202 -11.98 17.31 21.24
CA MET A 202 -11.05 16.20 21.39
C MET A 202 -10.62 16.09 22.85
N HIS A 203 -11.49 15.46 23.63
CA HIS A 203 -11.34 15.26 25.04
C HIS A 203 -10.00 14.63 25.39
N GLU A 204 -9.35 15.24 26.38
CA GLU A 204 -8.39 14.59 27.25
C GLU A 204 -9.04 13.31 27.80
N ARG A 205 -8.70 12.16 27.20
CA ARG A 205 -9.23 10.88 27.66
C ARG A 205 -8.37 10.42 28.82
N VAL A 206 -9.03 10.18 29.95
CA VAL A 206 -8.41 9.58 31.12
C VAL A 206 -8.41 8.06 30.91
N ILE A 207 -7.29 7.54 30.42
CA ILE A 207 -7.05 6.10 30.33
C ILE A 207 -6.68 5.62 31.74
N TRP A 208 -7.42 4.63 32.25
CA TRP A 208 -7.20 4.01 33.56
C TRP A 208 -7.19 4.96 34.77
N GLY A 209 -8.02 6.01 34.76
CA GLY A 209 -8.19 6.90 35.91
C GLY A 209 -7.02 7.84 36.22
N HIS A 210 -5.84 7.62 35.63
CA HIS A 210 -4.61 8.33 36.00
C HIS A 210 -3.81 8.87 34.81
N ALA A 211 -3.94 8.30 33.60
CA ALA A 211 -3.21 8.75 32.43
C ALA A 211 -4.10 9.62 31.53
N ARG A 212 -3.81 10.92 31.47
CA ARG A 212 -4.43 11.85 30.52
C ARG A 212 -3.63 11.80 29.22
N VAL A 213 -4.18 11.13 28.21
CA VAL A 213 -3.54 11.07 26.89
C VAL A 213 -4.27 12.02 25.96
N ARG A 214 -3.53 12.98 25.39
CA ARG A 214 -4.05 13.88 24.36
C ARG A 214 -4.12 13.12 23.03
N THR A 215 -5.33 12.70 22.68
CA THR A 215 -5.62 11.91 21.47
C THR A 215 -5.15 12.62 20.19
N ASP A 216 -5.15 13.96 20.18
CA ASP A 216 -4.76 14.78 19.03
C ASP A 216 -3.31 14.55 18.61
N THR A 217 -2.39 14.60 19.57
CA THR A 217 -0.96 14.41 19.29
C THR A 217 -0.69 12.99 18.83
N PHE A 218 -1.39 12.02 19.43
CA PHE A 218 -1.29 10.62 19.02
C PHE A 218 -1.78 10.45 17.58
N PHE A 219 -2.97 10.96 17.25
CA PHE A 219 -3.53 10.89 15.90
C PHE A 219 -2.67 11.61 14.87
N LEU A 220 -2.22 12.84 15.16
CA LEU A 220 -1.37 13.61 14.25
C LEU A 220 -0.07 12.87 13.94
N GLY A 221 0.53 12.19 14.93
CA GLY A 221 1.68 11.33 14.73
C GLY A 221 1.40 10.17 13.76
N ARG A 222 0.20 9.55 13.83
CA ARG A 222 -0.22 8.49 12.89
C ARG A 222 -0.43 9.03 11.48
N VAL A 223 -1.13 10.16 11.35
CA VAL A 223 -1.38 10.80 10.05
C VAL A 223 -0.08 11.24 9.38
N LEU A 224 0.83 11.87 10.13
CA LEU A 224 2.13 12.28 9.60
C LEU A 224 2.97 11.08 9.17
N THR A 225 2.97 10.00 9.96
CA THR A 225 3.65 8.75 9.60
C THR A 225 3.11 8.22 8.27
N LEU A 226 1.78 8.06 8.16
CA LEU A 226 1.15 7.56 6.94
C LEU A 226 1.39 8.48 5.74
N TRP A 227 1.38 9.79 5.94
CA TRP A 227 1.66 10.79 4.90
C TRP A 227 3.09 10.67 4.35
N LEU A 228 4.10 10.61 5.24
CA LEU A 228 5.50 10.42 4.85
C LEU A 228 5.71 9.10 4.11
N TRP A 229 5.04 8.04 4.56
CA TRP A 229 5.10 6.75 3.89
C TRP A 229 4.40 6.77 2.53
N SER A 230 3.25 7.43 2.40
CA SER A 230 2.61 7.63 1.10
C SER A 230 3.49 8.41 0.13
N LEU A 231 4.23 9.41 0.60
CA LEU A 231 5.23 10.11 -0.22
C LEU A 231 6.39 9.21 -0.63
N ARG A 232 6.94 8.41 0.30
CA ARG A 232 7.99 7.43 -0.01
C ARG A 232 7.53 6.45 -1.09
N LEU A 233 6.34 5.87 -0.93
CA LEU A 233 5.74 4.95 -1.90
C LEU A 233 5.51 5.63 -3.26
N PHE A 234 5.00 6.86 -3.25
CA PHE A 234 4.78 7.63 -4.47
C PHE A 234 6.09 7.92 -5.21
N GLY A 235 7.14 8.31 -4.49
CA GLY A 235 8.49 8.50 -5.04
C GLY A 235 9.08 7.21 -5.61
N ALA A 236 8.91 6.09 -4.92
CA ALA A 236 9.36 4.78 -5.41
C ALA A 236 8.61 4.33 -6.68
N ILE A 237 7.34 4.72 -6.84
CA ILE A 237 6.58 4.49 -8.07
C ILE A 237 7.10 5.37 -9.20
N GLY A 238 7.45 6.63 -8.92
CA GLY A 238 7.92 7.57 -9.95
C GLY A 238 9.35 7.30 -10.46
N VAL A 239 10.22 6.72 -9.63
CA VAL A 239 11.65 6.52 -9.96
C VAL A 239 11.97 5.07 -10.32
N GLY A 240 11.29 4.08 -9.73
CA GLY A 240 11.64 2.67 -9.92
C GLY A 240 11.02 2.06 -11.18
N ASP A 241 11.66 1.01 -11.69
CA ASP A 241 11.17 0.25 -12.85
C ASP A 241 9.78 -0.37 -12.57
N GLU A 242 9.01 -0.63 -13.62
CA GLU A 242 7.66 -1.23 -13.55
C GLU A 242 7.73 -2.66 -12.99
N GLU A 243 8.83 -3.37 -13.21
CA GLU A 243 9.03 -4.74 -12.73
C GLU A 243 9.44 -4.81 -11.25
N GLU A 244 9.84 -3.69 -10.66
CA GLU A 244 10.38 -3.63 -9.31
C GLU A 244 9.26 -3.57 -8.24
N LEU A 245 9.31 -4.51 -7.29
CA LEU A 245 8.39 -4.57 -6.15
C LEU A 245 8.84 -3.60 -5.06
N VAL A 246 8.00 -2.64 -4.66
CA VAL A 246 8.43 -1.51 -3.82
C VAL A 246 8.70 -1.93 -2.37
N LEU A 247 7.82 -2.73 -1.76
CA LEU A 247 7.91 -3.16 -0.36
C LEU A 247 8.75 -4.44 -0.18
N VAL A 248 8.78 -5.32 -1.20
CA VAL A 248 9.47 -6.61 -1.09
C VAL A 248 10.95 -6.48 -1.41
N ARG A 249 11.35 -5.46 -2.20
CA ARG A 249 12.76 -5.22 -2.57
C ARG A 249 13.68 -5.20 -1.36
N ASP A 250 13.37 -4.37 -0.35
CA ASP A 250 14.22 -4.21 0.83
C ASP A 250 14.43 -5.56 1.57
N LEU A 251 13.42 -6.42 1.56
CA LEU A 251 13.45 -7.74 2.22
C LEU A 251 14.20 -8.78 1.38
N LEU A 252 14.08 -8.70 0.06
CA LEU A 252 14.78 -9.58 -0.88
C LEU A 252 16.29 -9.29 -0.90
N GLU A 253 16.67 -8.00 -0.94
CA GLU A 253 18.07 -7.58 -0.88
C GLU A 253 18.72 -8.10 0.40
N LEU A 254 18.04 -7.97 1.56
CA LEU A 254 18.53 -8.50 2.83
C LEU A 254 18.68 -10.03 2.82
N ALA A 255 17.70 -10.76 2.25
CA ALA A 255 17.76 -12.22 2.18
C ALA A 255 18.92 -12.71 1.28
N VAL A 256 19.14 -12.04 0.14
CA VAL A 256 20.25 -12.34 -0.77
C VAL A 256 21.59 -12.07 -0.10
N ASP A 257 21.72 -10.96 0.63
CA ASP A 257 22.95 -10.62 1.34
C ASP A 257 23.26 -11.60 2.48
N MET A 258 22.24 -12.04 3.23
CA MET A 258 22.40 -13.09 4.24
C MET A 258 22.85 -14.43 3.62
N SER A 259 22.28 -14.81 2.47
CA SER A 259 22.69 -16.01 1.75
C SER A 259 24.17 -15.95 1.33
N ARG A 260 24.60 -14.81 0.77
CA ARG A 260 26.01 -14.60 0.38
C ARG A 260 26.96 -14.62 1.57
N SER A 261 26.57 -14.02 2.70
CA SER A 261 27.37 -14.05 3.93
C SER A 261 27.56 -15.49 4.44
N SER A 262 26.52 -16.32 4.33
CA SER A 262 26.60 -17.74 4.71
C SER A 262 27.55 -18.54 3.82
N GLU A 263 27.60 -18.27 2.52
CA GLU A 263 28.53 -18.93 1.60
C GLU A 263 29.99 -18.56 1.89
N HIS A 264 30.27 -17.30 2.25
CA HIS A 264 31.61 -16.85 2.62
C HIS A 264 32.07 -17.35 3.99
N ALA A 265 31.14 -17.62 4.92
CA ALA A 265 31.47 -18.17 6.24
C ALA A 265 31.89 -19.66 6.18
N VAL A 266 31.61 -20.36 5.08
CA VAL A 266 31.90 -21.79 4.89
C VAL A 266 33.21 -22.01 4.11
N VAL A 267 34.10 -21.01 4.02
CA VAL A 267 35.48 -21.26 3.53
C VAL A 267 36.20 -22.12 4.58
N PRO A 268 36.52 -23.39 4.26
CA PRO A 268 37.11 -24.28 5.24
C PRO A 268 38.52 -23.80 5.58
N MET A 269 38.81 -23.70 6.88
CA MET A 269 40.15 -23.73 7.45
C MET A 269 40.79 -25.07 7.02
N SER A 270 41.27 -25.13 5.78
CA SER A 270 42.11 -26.21 5.30
C SER A 270 43.51 -25.94 5.81
N LEU A 271 43.74 -26.47 7.00
CA LEU A 271 44.99 -27.07 7.49
C LEU A 271 46.22 -26.71 6.64
N GLU A 272 46.94 -25.65 7.05
CA GLU A 272 48.38 -25.60 6.87
C GLU A 272 48.99 -26.70 7.75
N SER A 273 49.48 -27.76 7.11
CA SER A 273 50.36 -28.77 7.70
C SER A 273 51.59 -28.94 6.83
#